data_AF-A0A1I3SUR0-F1
#
_entry.id   AF-A0A1I3SUR0-F1
#
_cell.length_a   1.000
_cell.length_b   1.000
_cell.length_c   1.000
_cell.angle_alpha   90.00
_cell.angle_beta   90.00
_cell.angle_gamma   90.00
#
_symmetry.space_group_name_H-M   'P 1'
#
loop_
_entity.id
_entity.type
_entity.pdbx_description
1 polymer ?
#
loop_
_entity_poly.entity_id
_entity_poly.type
_entity_poly.pdbx_seq_one_letter_code
_entity_poly.pdbx_strand_id
1 'polypeptide(L)'
;MRSIIEDKKGNIWLGGDDGLWRYDGSIFTNFTQQFVGYVYEDTNGDIWISSESDRTKSPGWTLSRYTEKWLANHATLPEIITTNEGIIFGILEADNGSIWFGTLHGVMTKKP
;
A
#
# COMPACT_ATOMS: atom_id res chain seq x y z
N MET A 1 14.16 -4.06 -2.98
CA MET A 1 13.51 -3.11 -2.04
C MET A 1 13.24 -1.79 -2.76
N ARG A 2 11.98 -1.36 -2.77
CA ARG A 2 11.48 -0.17 -3.50
C ARG A 2 10.97 0.93 -2.56
N SER A 3 10.47 0.53 -1.39
CA SER A 3 9.90 1.45 -0.39
C SER A 3 10.27 1.00 1.01
N ILE A 4 10.51 1.95 1.89
CA ILE A 4 10.70 1.75 3.33
C ILE A 4 10.05 2.91 4.08
N ILE A 5 9.24 2.62 5.09
CA ILE A 5 8.69 3.62 6.02
C ILE A 5 8.74 3.08 7.45
N GLU A 6 8.78 3.98 8.43
CA GLU A 6 8.44 3.69 9.82
C GLU A 6 7.02 4.19 10.06
N ASP A 7 6.15 3.36 10.63
CA ASP A 7 4.79 3.76 10.99
C ASP A 7 4.74 4.47 12.35
N LYS A 8 3.61 5.08 12.69
CA LYS A 8 3.40 5.80 13.96
C LYS A 8 3.56 4.94 15.21
N LYS A 9 3.56 3.61 15.08
CA LYS A 9 3.75 2.66 16.17
C LYS A 9 5.20 2.18 16.28
N GLY A 10 6.09 2.65 15.40
CA GLY A 10 7.50 2.29 15.35
C GLY A 10 7.77 0.98 14.60
N ASN A 11 6.80 0.44 13.85
CA ASN A 11 7.06 -0.71 12.99
C ASN A 11 7.73 -0.25 11.69
N ILE A 12 8.63 -1.06 11.15
CA ILE A 12 9.26 -0.80 9.86
C ILE A 12 8.54 -1.58 8.77
N TRP A 13 8.06 -0.87 7.77
CA TRP A 13 7.40 -1.43 6.59
C TRP A 13 8.35 -1.44 5.40
N LEU A 14 8.41 -2.57 4.70
CA LEU A 14 9.28 -2.78 3.53
C LEU A 14 8.42 -3.24 2.36
N GLY A 15 8.55 -2.54 1.24
CA GLY A 15 7.94 -2.90 -0.04
C GLY A 15 9.01 -3.29 -1.07
N GLY A 16 8.82 -4.39 -1.77
CA GLY A 16 9.73 -4.82 -2.83
C GLY A 16 9.24 -6.00 -3.65
N ASP A 17 10.18 -6.67 -4.32
CA ASP A 17 9.95 -7.83 -5.21
C ASP A 17 9.37 -9.04 -4.49
N ASP A 18 9.64 -9.16 -3.20
CA ASP A 18 9.13 -10.19 -2.29
C ASP A 18 7.89 -9.75 -1.49
N GLY A 19 7.39 -8.56 -1.82
CA GLY A 19 6.11 -8.02 -1.40
C GLY A 19 6.14 -7.09 -0.19
N LEU A 20 5.12 -7.18 0.68
CA LEU A 20 4.95 -6.29 1.83
C LEU A 20 5.36 -6.99 3.12
N TRP A 21 6.37 -6.46 3.77
CA TRP A 21 6.83 -6.94 5.07
C TRP A 21 6.68 -5.85 6.13
N ARG A 22 6.38 -6.27 7.37
CA ARG A 22 6.49 -5.44 8.58
C ARG A 22 7.47 -6.08 9.55
N TYR A 23 8.32 -5.26 10.14
CA TYR A 23 9.13 -5.59 11.31
C TYR A 23 8.62 -4.82 12.52
N ASP A 24 8.23 -5.52 13.58
CA ASP A 24 7.68 -4.93 14.81
C ASP A 24 8.73 -4.68 15.91
N GLY A 25 10.02 -4.74 15.55
CA GLY A 25 11.14 -4.71 16.49
C GLY A 25 11.56 -6.09 17.01
N SER A 26 10.80 -7.15 16.72
CA SER A 26 11.10 -8.52 17.12
C SER A 26 11.07 -9.52 15.96
N ILE A 27 10.00 -9.51 15.17
CA ILE A 27 9.78 -10.46 14.08
C ILE A 27 9.36 -9.77 12.78
N PHE A 28 9.63 -10.44 11.66
CA PHE A 28 9.14 -10.05 10.34
C PHE A 28 7.86 -10.82 9.99
N THR A 29 6.83 -10.09 9.55
CA THR A 29 5.57 -10.65 9.04
C THR A 29 5.37 -10.25 7.59
N ASN A 30 5.13 -11.25 6.71
CA ASN A 30 4.79 -11.02 5.30
C ASN A 30 3.26 -10.92 5.15
N PHE A 31 2.79 -9.89 4.47
CA PHE A 31 1.36 -9.64 4.24
C PHE A 31 0.91 -9.89 2.80
N THR A 32 1.83 -9.86 1.84
CA THR A 32 1.60 -10.25 0.45
C THR A 32 2.94 -10.58 -0.21
N GLN A 33 2.92 -11.55 -1.12
CA GLN A 33 4.08 -11.92 -1.94
C GLN A 33 4.08 -11.21 -3.30
N GLN A 34 3.08 -10.37 -3.58
CA GLN A 34 3.02 -9.58 -4.80
C GLN A 34 3.99 -8.41 -4.70
N PHE A 35 4.65 -8.05 -5.80
CA PHE A 35 5.55 -6.89 -5.84
C PHE A 35 4.86 -5.62 -5.32
N VAL A 36 5.54 -4.93 -4.40
CA VAL A 36 5.10 -3.65 -3.83
C VAL A 36 6.05 -2.53 -4.23
N GLY A 37 5.52 -1.53 -4.92
CA GLY A 37 6.29 -0.39 -5.43
C GLY A 37 6.36 0.80 -4.48
N TYR A 38 5.31 1.01 -3.67
CA TYR A 38 5.20 2.16 -2.78
C TYR A 38 4.39 1.80 -1.54
N VAL A 39 4.75 2.38 -0.40
CA VAL A 39 4.07 2.19 0.89
C VAL A 39 3.88 3.56 1.54
N TYR A 40 2.69 3.82 2.08
CA TYR A 40 2.34 5.06 2.76
C TYR A 40 1.40 4.75 3.94
N GLU A 41 1.59 5.41 5.09
CA GLU A 41 0.68 5.35 6.23
C GLU A 41 -0.18 6.61 6.27
N ASP A 42 -1.50 6.46 6.38
CA ASP A 42 -2.42 7.59 6.54
C ASP A 42 -2.60 8.02 8.00
N THR A 43 -3.37 9.09 8.23
CA THR A 43 -3.65 9.67 9.55
C THR A 43 -4.29 8.66 10.51
N ASN A 44 -5.06 7.69 10.00
CA ASN A 44 -5.73 6.66 10.78
C ASN A 44 -4.83 5.45 11.11
N GLY A 45 -3.64 5.37 10.53
CA GLY A 45 -2.73 4.23 10.65
C GLY A 45 -2.99 3.14 9.62
N ASP A 46 -3.85 3.39 8.63
CA ASP A 46 -4.04 2.45 7.53
C ASP A 46 -2.84 2.52 6.57
N ILE A 47 -2.44 1.36 6.06
CA ILE A 47 -1.30 1.25 5.14
C ILE A 47 -1.82 1.17 3.70
N TRP A 48 -1.39 2.13 2.90
CA TRP A 48 -1.67 2.22 1.48
C TRP A 48 -0.48 1.70 0.70
N ILE A 49 -0.73 0.81 -0.26
CA ILE A 49 0.32 0.27 -1.12
C ILE A 49 -0.04 0.38 -2.59
N SER A 50 1.00 0.59 -3.41
CA SER A 50 0.93 0.23 -4.82
C SER A 50 1.55 -1.14 -5.05
N SER A 51 0.82 -2.04 -5.70
CA SER A 51 1.30 -3.36 -6.05
C SER A 51 1.04 -3.69 -7.52
N GLU A 52 1.85 -4.57 -8.11
CA GLU A 52 1.49 -5.15 -9.39
C GLU A 52 0.21 -5.97 -9.25
N SER A 53 -0.72 -5.83 -10.20
CA SER A 53 -1.83 -6.77 -10.32
C SER A 53 -1.30 -8.13 -10.74
N ASP A 54 -2.11 -9.17 -10.51
CA ASP A 54 -1.82 -10.51 -11.05
C ASP A 54 -1.62 -10.40 -12.58
N ARG A 55 -0.36 -10.51 -13.01
CA ARG A 55 0.08 -10.37 -14.41
C ARG A 55 -0.63 -11.35 -15.34
N THR A 56 -1.21 -12.42 -14.80
CA THR A 56 -1.95 -13.41 -15.59
C THR A 56 -3.40 -13.00 -15.88
N LYS A 57 -3.97 -12.10 -15.08
CA LYS A 57 -5.38 -11.70 -15.18
C LYS A 57 -5.58 -10.29 -15.70
N SER A 58 -4.72 -9.35 -15.32
CA SER A 58 -4.72 -8.00 -15.88
C SER A 58 -3.35 -7.36 -15.73
N PRO A 59 -2.75 -6.81 -16.79
CA PRO A 59 -1.53 -6.04 -16.68
C PRO A 59 -1.83 -4.67 -16.06
N GLY A 60 -1.07 -4.27 -15.05
CA GLY A 60 -1.17 -2.95 -14.44
C GLY A 60 -0.79 -2.93 -12.97
N TRP A 61 -1.13 -1.81 -12.34
CA TRP A 61 -0.92 -1.57 -10.93
C TRP A 61 -2.24 -1.43 -10.19
N THR A 62 -2.21 -1.87 -8.94
CA THR A 62 -3.32 -1.80 -8.00
C THR A 62 -2.94 -0.87 -6.87
N LEU A 63 -3.86 0.01 -6.48
CA LEU A 63 -3.79 0.72 -5.21
C LEU A 63 -4.67 -0.03 -4.22
N SER A 64 -4.11 -0.45 -3.09
CA SER A 64 -4.82 -1.19 -2.04
C SER A 64 -4.63 -0.54 -0.68
N ARG A 65 -5.67 -0.61 0.18
CA ARG A 65 -5.63 -0.14 1.57
C ARG A 65 -5.74 -1.31 2.55
N TYR A 66 -4.84 -1.31 3.53
CA TYR A 66 -4.73 -2.27 4.62
C TYR A 66 -5.12 -1.57 5.91
N THR A 67 -6.29 -1.89 6.45
CA THR A 67 -6.78 -1.19 7.64
C THR A 67 -6.08 -1.63 8.91
N GLU A 68 -5.98 -0.76 9.91
CA GLU A 68 -5.53 -1.11 11.28
C GLU A 68 -6.13 -2.42 11.80
N LYS A 69 -7.46 -2.58 11.60
CA LYS A 69 -8.20 -3.79 12.01
C LYS A 69 -7.73 -5.04 11.27
N TRP A 70 -7.42 -4.90 9.98
CA TRP A 70 -6.82 -5.98 9.20
C TRP A 70 -5.43 -6.33 9.71
N LEU A 71 -4.61 -5.31 9.96
CA LEU A 71 -3.23 -5.43 10.42
C LEU A 71 -3.09 -6.10 11.79
N ALA A 72 -4.14 -6.04 12.61
CA ALA A 72 -4.20 -6.70 13.90
C ALA A 72 -4.63 -8.17 13.81
N ASN A 73 -5.57 -8.51 12.91
CA ASN A 73 -6.32 -9.78 13.02
C ASN A 73 -6.42 -10.57 11.69
N HIS A 74 -5.93 -10.04 10.57
CA HIS A 74 -6.14 -10.56 9.21
C HIS A 74 -7.62 -10.84 8.86
N ALA A 75 -8.55 -10.14 9.51
CA ALA A 75 -9.97 -10.54 9.53
C ALA A 75 -10.77 -10.17 8.26
N THR A 76 -10.26 -9.27 7.42
CA THR A 76 -10.89 -8.87 6.15
C THR A 76 -9.92 -9.06 4.98
N LEU A 77 -10.26 -8.70 3.75
CA LEU A 77 -9.24 -8.56 2.69
C LEU A 77 -8.84 -7.07 2.60
N PRO A 78 -7.64 -6.75 2.07
CA PRO A 78 -7.30 -5.37 1.73
C PRO A 78 -8.35 -4.79 0.77
N GLU A 79 -8.72 -3.52 0.96
CA GLU A 79 -9.64 -2.85 0.06
C GLU A 79 -8.92 -2.46 -1.22
N ILE A 80 -9.43 -2.90 -2.36
CA ILE A 80 -8.92 -2.50 -3.68
C ILE A 80 -9.55 -1.17 -4.06
N ILE A 81 -8.70 -0.18 -4.34
CA ILE A 81 -9.10 1.21 -4.60
C ILE A 81 -9.23 1.47 -6.10
N THR A 82 -8.21 1.09 -6.86
CA THR A 82 -8.20 1.09 -8.33
C THR A 82 -7.31 -0.04 -8.83
N THR A 83 -7.56 -0.48 -10.05
CA THR A 83 -6.82 -1.54 -10.76
C THR A 83 -6.47 -1.09 -12.17
N ASN A 84 -5.55 -1.82 -12.81
CA ASN A 84 -5.15 -1.62 -14.20
C ASN A 84 -4.58 -0.24 -14.50
N GLU A 85 -4.01 0.39 -13.48
CA GLU A 85 -3.31 1.66 -13.64
C GLU A 85 -1.93 1.45 -14.25
N GLY A 86 -1.41 2.52 -14.85
CA GLY A 86 0.03 2.65 -15.05
C GLY A 86 0.77 2.63 -13.71
N ILE A 87 2.11 2.60 -13.74
CA ILE A 87 2.89 2.53 -12.50
C ILE A 87 2.51 3.66 -11.53
N ILE A 88 2.29 3.30 -10.26
CA ILE A 88 1.93 4.23 -9.19
C ILE A 88 3.18 4.52 -8.35
N PHE A 89 3.66 5.77 -8.38
CA PHE A 89 4.96 6.16 -7.80
C PHE A 89 4.87 7.08 -6.58
N GLY A 90 3.67 7.39 -6.09
CA GLY A 90 3.49 8.24 -4.91
C GLY A 90 2.07 8.17 -4.41
N ILE A 91 1.93 8.20 -3.09
CA ILE A 91 0.66 8.21 -2.36
C ILE A 91 0.79 9.28 -1.28
N LEU A 92 -0.24 10.12 -1.13
CA LEU A 92 -0.29 11.18 -0.14
C LEU A 92 -1.72 11.39 0.32
N GLU A 93 -1.92 11.56 1.62
CA GLU A 93 -3.18 12.02 2.18
C GLU A 93 -3.21 13.55 2.28
N ALA A 94 -4.30 14.15 1.80
CA ALA A 94 -4.57 15.58 1.97
C ALA A 94 -5.30 15.84 3.29
N ASP A 95 -5.22 17.09 3.79
CA ASP A 95 -5.84 17.52 5.05
C ASP A 95 -7.35 17.26 5.15
N ASN A 96 -8.04 17.08 4.02
CA ASN A 96 -9.46 16.75 3.95
C ASN A 96 -9.75 15.23 3.94
N GLY A 97 -8.74 14.39 4.17
CA GLY A 97 -8.81 12.92 4.14
C GLY A 97 -8.83 12.30 2.74
N SER A 98 -8.71 13.10 1.67
CA SER A 98 -8.61 12.55 0.31
C SER A 98 -7.22 11.98 0.06
N ILE A 99 -7.16 10.86 -0.65
CA ILE A 99 -5.90 10.20 -1.01
C ILE A 99 -5.56 10.55 -2.44
N TRP A 100 -4.41 11.19 -2.61
CA TRP A 100 -3.83 11.56 -3.90
C TRP A 100 -2.75 10.56 -4.27
N PHE A 101 -2.71 10.16 -5.53
CA PHE A 101 -1.71 9.23 -6.01
C PHE A 101 -1.32 9.52 -7.46
N GLY A 102 -0.03 9.43 -7.73
CA GLY A 102 0.55 9.71 -9.04
C GLY A 102 0.66 8.46 -9.89
N THR A 103 0.22 8.53 -11.14
CA THR A 103 0.38 7.49 -12.16
C THR A 103 1.11 8.02 -13.39
N LEU A 104 1.46 7.12 -14.31
CA LEU A 104 2.00 7.51 -15.63
C LEU A 104 1.05 8.40 -16.45
N HIS A 105 -0.23 8.47 -16.10
CA HIS A 105 -1.24 9.23 -16.82
C HIS A 105 -1.64 10.54 -16.10
N GLY A 106 -1.03 10.84 -14.96
CA GLY A 106 -1.27 12.06 -14.20
C GLY A 106 -1.54 11.77 -12.73
N VAL A 107 -2.15 12.74 -12.05
CA VAL A 107 -2.48 12.63 -10.63
C VAL A 107 -3.96 12.29 -10.47
N MET A 108 -4.25 11.28 -9.67
CA MET A 108 -5.61 10.83 -9.35
C MET A 108 -5.93 11.03 -7.88
N THR A 109 -7.22 10.98 -7.53
CA THR A 109 -7.69 11.15 -6.15
C THR A 109 -8.82 10.19 -5.80
N LYS A 110 -8.78 9.65 -4.58
CA LYS A 110 -9.93 9.03 -3.90
C LYS A 110 -10.41 9.97 -2.79
N LYS A 111 -11.67 10.36 -2.88
CA LYS A 111 -12.35 11.12 -1.82
C LYS A 111 -12.65 10.20 -0.62
N PRO A 112 -12.87 10.75 0.59
CA PRO A 112 -13.21 9.98 1.79
C PRO A 112 -14.39 9.03 1.59
#